data_AF-A0A914C148-F1
#
_entry.id   AF-A0A914C148-F1
#
_cell.length_a   1.000
_cell.length_b   1.000
_cell.length_c   1.000
_cell.angle_alpha   90.00
_cell.angle_beta   90.00
_cell.angle_gamma   90.00
#
_symmetry.space_group_name_H-M   'P 1'
#
loop_
_entity.id
_entity.type
_entity.pdbx_description
1 polymer ?
#
loop_
_entity_poly.entity_id
_entity_poly.type
_entity_poly.pdbx_seq_one_letter_code
_entity_poly.pdbx_strand_id
1 'polypeptide(L)'
;MDDYADQLNSNRLYDNSFDYIYDVPPEFQDCPKEYRPETDYQYLTCDVPYGEDKCELLKELHLVKDFRTYFLAVIPLILSIITSLLNIAFVILAIYVLDRRKVGR
;
A
#
# COMPACT_ATOMS: atom_id res chain seq x y z
N MET A 1 36.65 -34.88 20.58
CA MET A 1 35.61 -35.39 19.65
C MET A 1 34.38 -34.49 19.77
N ASP A 2 34.64 -33.17 19.85
CA ASP A 2 33.73 -32.17 20.41
C ASP A 2 33.43 -31.06 19.40
N ASP A 3 34.28 -30.93 18.37
CA ASP A 3 34.16 -29.96 17.28
C ASP A 3 32.97 -30.25 16.35
N TYR A 4 32.57 -31.51 16.22
CA TYR A 4 31.41 -31.91 15.41
C TYR A 4 30.06 -31.55 16.06
N ALA A 5 30.00 -31.49 17.39
CA ALA A 5 28.77 -31.16 18.12
C ALA A 5 28.47 -29.65 18.06
N ASP A 6 29.52 -28.81 18.09
CA ASP A 6 29.40 -27.36 17.98
C ASP A 6 28.96 -26.91 16.59
N GLN A 7 29.46 -27.55 15.52
CA GLN A 7 29.00 -27.28 14.15
C GLN A 7 27.53 -27.66 13.95
N LEU A 8 27.07 -28.78 14.54
CA LEU A 8 25.66 -29.17 14.51
C LEU A 8 24.77 -28.16 15.24
N ASN A 9 25.24 -27.56 16.33
CA ASN A 9 24.50 -26.54 17.06
C ASN A 9 24.44 -25.20 16.29
N SER A 10 25.55 -24.81 15.65
CA SER A 10 25.60 -23.63 14.78
C SER A 10 24.71 -23.79 13.53
N ASN A 11 24.70 -24.99 12.93
CA ASN A 11 23.85 -25.28 11.78
C ASN A 11 22.37 -25.35 12.16
N ARG A 12 22.02 -25.83 13.36
CA ARG A 12 20.64 -25.83 13.86
C ARG A 12 20.14 -24.42 14.18
N LEU A 13 21.01 -23.55 14.70
CA LEU A 13 20.73 -22.12 14.91
C LEU A 13 20.53 -21.38 13.58
N TYR A 14 21.28 -21.75 12.54
CA TYR A 14 21.13 -21.17 11.20
C TYR A 14 19.87 -21.69 10.47
N ASP A 15 19.54 -22.97 10.61
CA ASP A 15 18.33 -23.58 10.03
C ASP A 15 17.04 -23.00 10.65
N ASN A 16 17.06 -22.69 11.95
CA ASN A 16 15.96 -22.02 12.64
C ASN A 16 15.80 -20.52 12.30
N SER A 17 16.72 -19.93 11.54
CA SER A 17 16.62 -18.53 11.11
C SER A 17 15.86 -18.35 9.79
N PHE A 18 15.53 -19.44 9.10
CA PHE A 18 14.85 -19.43 7.80
C PHE A 18 13.36 -19.82 7.85
N ASP A 19 12.80 -20.06 9.04
CA ASP A 19 11.36 -20.33 9.26
C ASP A 19 10.57 -19.08 9.70
N TYR A 20 11.10 -17.88 9.48
CA TYR A 20 10.48 -16.60 9.88
C TYR A 20 9.55 -15.99 8.82
N ILE A 21 9.00 -16.78 7.91
CA ILE A 21 8.02 -16.27 6.93
C ILE A 21 6.59 -16.18 7.53
N TYR A 22 6.35 -16.71 8.74
CA TYR A 22 5.01 -16.73 9.34
C TYR A 22 4.92 -16.33 10.83
N ASP A 23 6.01 -15.91 11.47
CA ASP A 23 5.94 -15.50 12.88
C ASP A 23 5.71 -13.98 12.99
N VAL A 24 4.53 -13.65 13.53
CA VAL A 24 4.19 -12.28 13.91
C VAL A 24 5.18 -11.81 14.99
N PRO A 25 5.90 -10.70 14.76
CA PRO A 25 6.91 -10.23 15.71
C PRO A 25 6.31 -9.95 17.10
N PRO A 26 7.09 -10.08 18.19
CA PRO A 26 6.64 -9.84 19.56
C PRO A 26 5.89 -8.52 19.74
N GLU A 27 6.32 -7.49 19.01
CA GLU A 27 5.75 -6.15 19.03
C GLU A 27 4.30 -6.08 18.49
N PHE A 28 3.90 -7.07 17.70
CA PHE A 28 2.59 -7.16 17.06
C PHE A 28 1.84 -8.45 17.42
N GLN A 29 2.33 -9.22 18.40
CA GLN A 29 1.67 -10.46 18.86
C GLN A 29 0.23 -10.22 19.35
N ASP A 30 -0.06 -9.02 19.84
CA ASP A 30 -1.39 -8.62 20.29
C ASP A 30 -2.33 -8.24 19.12
N CYS A 31 -1.81 -8.08 17.90
CA CYS A 31 -2.58 -7.76 16.69
C CYS A 31 -2.13 -8.54 15.43
N PRO A 32 -2.13 -9.88 15.47
CA PRO A 32 -1.62 -10.70 14.38
C PRO A 32 -2.44 -10.61 13.08
N LYS A 33 -3.69 -10.14 13.18
CA LYS A 33 -4.57 -9.93 12.02
C LYS A 33 -4.31 -8.61 11.29
N GLU A 34 -3.73 -7.63 11.98
CA GLU A 34 -3.42 -6.34 11.40
C GLU A 34 -2.03 -6.39 10.73
N TYR A 35 -1.07 -7.10 11.31
CA TYR A 35 0.28 -7.23 10.76
C TYR A 35 0.31 -7.88 9.37
N ARG A 36 0.84 -7.15 8.38
CA ARG A 36 1.10 -7.62 7.01
C ARG A 36 2.61 -7.86 6.84
N PRO A 37 3.08 -9.12 6.85
CA PRO A 37 4.52 -9.45 6.84
C PRO A 37 5.29 -8.80 5.68
N GLU A 38 4.65 -8.66 4.52
CA GLU A 38 5.26 -8.11 3.31
C GLU A 38 5.50 -6.59 3.37
N THR A 39 4.73 -5.85 4.17
CA THR A 39 4.76 -4.38 4.16
C THR A 39 5.11 -3.75 5.49
N ASP A 40 5.02 -4.50 6.58
CA ASP A 40 5.05 -3.94 7.93
C ASP A 40 6.35 -4.23 8.70
N TYR A 41 7.23 -5.06 8.15
CA TYR A 41 8.55 -5.35 8.73
C TYR A 41 9.37 -4.09 9.02
N GLN A 42 9.18 -3.03 8.22
CA GLN A 42 9.84 -1.74 8.38
C GLN A 42 9.44 -0.98 9.66
N TYR A 43 8.28 -1.30 10.26
CA TYR A 43 7.79 -0.64 11.47
C TYR A 43 8.32 -1.30 12.75
N LEU A 44 9.02 -2.43 12.64
CA LEU A 44 9.64 -3.10 13.79
C LEU A 44 10.71 -2.23 14.46
N THR A 45 11.42 -1.44 13.67
CA THR A 45 12.49 -0.56 14.14
C THR A 45 12.02 0.86 14.46
N CYS A 46 10.71 1.14 14.39
CA CYS A 46 10.18 2.45 14.69
C CYS A 46 9.99 2.64 16.21
N ASP A 47 10.53 3.74 16.73
CA ASP A 47 10.27 4.19 18.08
C ASP A 47 8.85 4.77 18.16
N VAL A 48 8.01 4.13 18.97
CA VAL A 48 6.62 4.56 19.19
C VAL A 48 6.58 5.47 20.42
N PRO A 49 5.85 6.60 20.38
CA PRO A 49 5.71 7.51 21.51
C PRO A 49 5.23 6.78 22.78
N TYR A 50 5.71 7.23 23.93
CA TYR A 50 5.39 6.58 25.21
C TYR A 50 3.89 6.67 25.50
N GLY A 51 3.22 5.52 25.56
CA GLY A 51 1.78 5.41 25.85
C GLY A 51 0.90 5.15 24.63
N GLU A 52 1.45 5.10 23.42
CA GLU A 52 0.70 4.67 22.23
C GLU A 52 0.84 3.17 21.98
N ASP A 53 -0.26 2.53 21.57
CA ASP A 53 -0.29 1.12 21.19
C ASP A 53 0.24 0.96 19.75
N LYS A 54 1.28 0.14 19.60
CA LYS A 54 1.88 -0.16 18.29
C LYS A 54 0.85 -0.74 17.32
N CYS A 55 -0.11 -1.51 17.83
CA CYS A 55 -1.16 -2.14 17.04
C CYS A 55 -2.17 -1.13 16.51
N GLU A 56 -2.59 -0.17 17.34
CA GLU A 56 -3.47 0.92 16.94
C GLU A 56 -2.82 1.80 15.88
N LEU A 57 -1.53 2.12 16.08
CA LEU A 57 -0.77 2.91 15.12
C LEU A 57 -0.65 2.19 13.77
N LEU A 58 -0.36 0.88 13.78
CA LEU A 58 -0.26 0.08 12.55
C LEU A 58 -1.57 0.08 11.75
N LYS A 59 -2.70 -0.05 12.46
CA LYS A 59 -4.04 0.02 11.87
C LYS A 59 -4.32 1.37 11.21
N GLU A 60 -3.97 2.47 11.87
CA GLU A 60 -4.10 3.81 11.29
C GLU A 60 -3.22 3.99 10.05
N LEU A 61 -1.98 3.49 10.08
CA LEU A 61 -1.09 3.51 8.93
C LEU A 61 -1.70 2.77 7.73
N HIS A 62 -2.31 1.60 7.96
CA HIS A 62 -3.00 0.85 6.92
C HIS A 62 -4.19 1.62 6.33
N LEU A 63 -5.01 2.23 7.18
CA LEU A 63 -6.13 3.06 6.73
C LEU A 63 -5.66 4.24 5.86
N VAL A 64 -4.61 4.95 6.27
CA VAL A 64 -4.07 6.09 5.51
C VAL A 64 -3.44 5.63 4.19
N LYS A 65 -2.70 4.52 4.21
CA LYS A 65 -2.05 3.96 3.00
C LYS A 65 -3.08 3.51 1.98
N ASP A 66 -4.12 2.80 2.44
CA ASP A 66 -5.21 2.33 1.58
C ASP A 66 -6.00 3.54 1.07
N PHE A 67 -6.38 4.49 1.92
CA PHE A 67 -7.06 5.73 1.52
C PHE A 67 -6.26 6.50 0.46
N ARG A 68 -4.96 6.70 0.66
CA ARG A 68 -4.10 7.40 -0.31
C ARG A 68 -4.09 6.67 -1.64
N THR A 69 -4.04 5.35 -1.63
CA THR A 69 -4.02 4.54 -2.86
C THR A 69 -5.35 4.66 -3.61
N TYR A 70 -6.49 4.53 -2.91
CA TYR A 70 -7.81 4.72 -3.50
C TYR A 70 -8.01 6.15 -4.00
N PHE A 71 -7.67 7.15 -3.19
CA PHE A 71 -7.84 8.56 -3.54
C PHE A 71 -6.98 8.95 -4.75
N LEU A 72 -5.70 8.56 -4.78
CA LEU A 72 -4.78 8.94 -5.86
C LEU A 72 -4.99 8.15 -7.15
N ALA A 73 -5.53 6.93 -7.10
CA ALA A 73 -5.76 6.14 -8.31
C ALA A 73 -7.19 6.34 -8.86
N VAL A 74 -8.19 6.23 -8.00
CA VAL A 74 -9.60 6.14 -8.43
C VAL A 74 -10.15 7.52 -8.79
N ILE A 75 -9.87 8.55 -7.99
CA ILE A 75 -10.44 9.88 -8.22
C ILE A 75 -9.91 10.51 -9.52
N PRO A 76 -8.58 10.51 -9.80
CA PRO A 76 -8.07 11.05 -11.06
C PRO A 76 -8.60 10.29 -12.27
N LEU A 77 -8.83 8.97 -12.16
CA LEU A 77 -9.42 8.18 -13.23
C LEU A 77 -10.85 8.64 -13.54
N ILE A 78 -11.69 8.79 -12.52
CA ILE A 78 -13.08 9.27 -12.69
C ILE A 78 -13.10 10.67 -13.28
N LEU A 79 -12.28 11.59 -12.75
CA LEU A 79 -12.16 12.95 -13.26
C LEU A 79 -11.71 12.96 -14.72
N SER A 80 -10.73 12.14 -15.08
CA SER A 80 -10.24 12.00 -16.46
C SER A 80 -11.34 11.56 -17.43
N ILE A 81 -12.17 10.58 -17.03
CA ILE A 81 -13.30 10.11 -17.85
C ILE A 81 -14.32 11.24 -18.05
N ILE A 82 -14.70 11.94 -16.97
CA ILE A 82 -15.66 13.05 -17.04
C ILE A 82 -15.13 14.16 -17.95
N THR A 83 -13.88 14.59 -17.74
CA THR A 83 -13.24 15.61 -18.55
C THR A 83 -13.16 15.20 -20.02
N SER A 84 -12.87 13.94 -20.31
CA SER A 84 -12.83 13.41 -21.68
C SER A 84 -14.20 13.51 -22.36
N LEU A 85 -15.27 13.10 -21.66
CA LEU A 85 -16.63 13.19 -22.19
C LEU A 85 -17.06 14.64 -22.46
N LEU A 86 -16.77 15.55 -21.52
CA LEU A 86 -17.09 16.97 -21.67
C LEU A 86 -16.32 17.59 -22.85
N ASN A 87 -15.03 17.27 -22.99
CA ASN A 87 -14.22 17.76 -24.10
C ASN A 87 -14.72 17.24 -25.45
N ILE A 88 -15.08 15.95 -25.55
CA ILE A 88 -15.64 15.38 -26.78
C ILE A 88 -16.96 16.08 -27.15
N ALA A 89 -17.87 16.25 -26.18
CA ALA A 89 -19.13 16.95 -26.39
C ALA A 89 -18.90 18.40 -26.84
N PHE A 90 -17.95 19.09 -26.21
CA PHE A 90 -17.58 20.45 -26.59
C PHE A 90 -17.06 20.53 -28.03
N VAL A 91 -16.18 19.61 -28.44
CA VAL A 91 -15.65 19.56 -29.81
C VAL A 91 -16.79 19.32 -30.83
N ILE A 92 -17.70 18.39 -30.55
CA ILE A 92 -18.85 18.12 -31.44
C ILE A 92 -19.72 19.37 -31.59
N LEU A 93 -20.05 20.04 -30.48
CA LEU A 93 -20.85 21.26 -30.51
C LEU A 93 -20.14 22.40 -31.25
N ALA A 94 -18.83 22.56 -31.03
CA ALA A 94 -18.03 23.57 -31.71
C ALA A 94 -18.02 23.34 -33.23
N ILE A 95 -17.80 22.10 -33.68
CA ILE A 95 -17.85 21.75 -35.11
C ILE A 95 -19.24 22.05 -35.68
N TYR A 96 -20.31 21.64 -34.98
CA TYR A 96 -21.69 21.89 -35.42
C TYR A 96 -21.98 23.38 -35.61
N VAL A 97 -21.61 24.21 -34.63
CA VAL A 97 -21.82 25.67 -34.71
C VAL A 97 -21.00 26.29 -35.83
N LEU A 98 -19.75 25.87 -36.01
CA LEU A 98 -18.88 26.37 -37.07
C LEU A 98 -19.39 25.98 -38.47
N ASP A 99 -19.92 24.76 -38.63
CA ASP A 99 -20.52 24.31 -39.88
C ASP A 99 -21.77 25.13 -40.23
N ARG A 100 -22.66 25.34 -39.24
CA ARG A 100 -23.83 26.22 -39.40
C ARG A 100 -23.47 27.67 -39.74
N ARG A 101 -22.37 28.20 -39.17
CA ARG A 101 -21.85 29.54 -39.49
C ARG A 101 -21.32 29.65 -40.92
N LYS A 102 -20.80 28.57 -41.50
CA LYS A 102 -20.31 28.54 -42.90
C LYS A 102 -21.46 28.53 -43.92
N VAL A 103 -22.60 27.93 -43.59
CA VAL A 103 -23.77 27.87 -44.49
C VAL A 103 -24.53 29.21 -44.57
N GLY A 104 -24.38 30.09 -43.59
CA GLY A 104 -25.06 31.40 -43.54
C GLY A 104 -24.31 32.58 -44.17
N ARG A 105 -23.20 32.35 -44.87
CA ARG A 105 -22.40 33.37 -45.59
C ARG A 105 -22.20 32.93 -47.02
#